data_AF-A0AAD4BEU8-F1
#
_entry.id   AF-A0AAD4BEU8-F1
#
_cell.length_a   1.000
_cell.length_b   1.000
_cell.length_c   1.000
_cell.angle_alpha   90.00
_cell.angle_beta   90.00
_cell.angle_gamma   90.00
#
_symmetry.space_group_name_H-M   'P 1'
#
loop_
_entity.id
_entity.type
_entity.pdbx_description
1 polymer ?
#
loop_
_entity_poly.entity_id
_entity_poly.type
_entity_poly.pdbx_seq_one_letter_code
_entity_poly.pdbx_strand_id
1 'polypeptide(L)'
;PTVQGHQEYIPLVAGATLTAVDAFKENICEVAVCWDGGRHHAQKSHASGFCYVADCILAILALRRLPPSPSSGPPRRSRVMYLDLDLHFSDAVSHAFH
;
A
#
# COMPACT_ATOMS: atom_id res chain seq x y z
N PRO A 1 -17.13 -6.66 10.58
CA PRO A 1 -18.19 -6.21 11.53
C PRO A 1 -18.24 -4.68 11.52
N THR A 2 -19.38 -4.09 11.85
CA THR A 2 -19.44 -2.64 12.10
C THR A 2 -18.95 -2.38 13.51
N VAL A 3 -17.95 -1.52 13.68
CA VAL A 3 -17.39 -1.13 14.98
C VAL A 3 -17.40 0.38 15.09
N GLN A 4 -17.64 0.90 16.28
CA GLN A 4 -17.54 2.34 16.56
C GLN A 4 -16.12 2.85 16.22
N GLY A 5 -16.02 4.03 15.59
CA GLY A 5 -14.74 4.61 15.18
C GLY A 5 -14.22 4.16 13.81
N HIS A 6 -14.92 3.26 13.10
CA HIS A 6 -14.50 2.83 11.76
C HIS A 6 -14.32 3.98 10.76
N GLN A 7 -15.17 5.00 10.81
CA GLN A 7 -15.08 6.13 9.89
C GLN A 7 -13.80 6.94 10.03
N GLU A 8 -13.18 6.92 11.22
CA GLU A 8 -11.91 7.59 11.51
C GLU A 8 -10.73 6.65 11.29
N TYR A 9 -10.85 5.41 11.75
CA TYR A 9 -9.79 4.39 11.63
C TYR A 9 -9.41 4.08 10.17
N ILE A 10 -10.40 3.91 9.29
CA ILE A 10 -10.16 3.55 7.87
C ILE A 10 -9.28 4.58 7.15
N PRO A 11 -9.60 5.88 7.14
CA PRO A 11 -8.74 6.88 6.51
C PRO A 11 -7.40 7.04 7.23
N LEU A 12 -7.31 6.83 8.54
CA LEU A 12 -6.04 6.87 9.27
C LEU A 12 -5.06 5.78 8.81
N VAL A 13 -5.53 4.54 8.63
CA VAL A 13 -4.68 3.43 8.12
C VAL A 13 -4.17 3.73 6.70
N ALA A 14 -5.06 4.21 5.83
CA ALA A 14 -4.69 4.57 4.46
C ALA A 14 -3.71 5.76 4.44
N GLY A 15 -3.99 6.78 5.24
CA GLY A 15 -3.17 7.97 5.39
C GLY A 15 -1.77 7.65 5.91
N ALA A 16 -1.66 6.87 6.99
CA ALA A 16 -0.38 6.48 7.58
C ALA A 16 0.51 5.73 6.57
N THR A 17 -0.07 4.80 5.81
CA THR A 17 0.65 4.09 4.74
C THR A 17 1.10 5.03 3.63
N LEU A 18 0.25 5.96 3.20
CA LEU A 18 0.61 6.95 2.17
C LEU A 18 1.66 7.95 2.67
N THR A 19 1.62 8.35 3.95
CA THR A 19 2.66 9.18 4.57
C THR A 19 4.01 8.46 4.59
N ALA A 20 4.05 7.16 4.88
CA ALA A 20 5.27 6.36 4.77
C ALA A 20 5.81 6.33 3.33
N VAL A 21 4.91 6.18 2.35
CA VAL A 21 5.27 6.25 0.92
C VAL A 21 5.78 7.64 0.53
N ASP A 22 5.17 8.71 1.01
CA ASP A 22 5.60 10.08 0.73
C ASP A 22 6.96 10.39 1.35
N ALA A 23 7.21 9.98 2.60
CA ALA A 23 8.53 10.10 3.22
C ALA A 23 9.64 9.40 2.42
N PHE A 24 9.35 8.21 1.86
CA PHE A 24 10.25 7.52 0.95
C PHE A 24 10.43 8.27 -0.37
N LYS A 25 9.34 8.72 -1.01
CA LYS A 25 9.38 9.44 -2.29
C LYS A 25 10.14 10.77 -2.21
N GLU A 26 10.05 11.44 -1.07
CA GLU A 26 10.71 12.73 -0.81
C GLU A 26 12.17 12.57 -0.36
N ASN A 27 12.70 11.35 -0.35
CA ASN A 27 14.04 11.01 0.14
C ASN A 27 14.28 11.44 1.60
N ILE A 28 13.22 11.48 2.42
CA ILE A 28 13.32 11.73 3.87
C ILE A 28 13.86 10.47 4.57
N CYS A 29 13.56 9.30 4.03
CA CYS A 29 14.02 8.01 4.55
C CYS A 29 14.30 7.01 3.43
N GLU A 30 15.23 6.08 3.69
CA GLU A 30 15.46 4.91 2.83
C GLU A 30 14.50 3.75 3.14
N VAL A 31 14.03 3.68 4.40
CA VAL A 31 13.07 2.69 4.89
C VAL A 31 12.01 3.41 5.71
N ALA A 32 10.73 3.20 5.36
CA ALA A 32 9.58 3.66 6.12
C ALA A 32 8.79 2.47 6.66
N VAL A 33 8.31 2.56 7.90
CA VAL A 33 7.57 1.48 8.56
C VAL A 33 6.20 2.00 9.01
N CYS A 34 5.14 1.26 8.66
CA CYS A 34 3.77 1.52 9.10
C CYS A 34 3.17 0.23 9.68
N TRP A 35 3.29 0.04 11.00
CA TRP A 35 2.83 -1.17 11.68
C TRP A 35 1.31 -1.37 11.62
N ASP A 36 0.56 -0.27 11.57
CA ASP A 36 -0.90 -0.31 11.45
C ASP A 36 -1.39 -0.61 10.03
N GLY A 37 -0.51 -0.59 9.02
CA GLY A 37 -0.86 -0.90 7.63
C GLY A 37 -1.01 -2.40 7.37
N GLY A 38 -1.01 -2.80 6.09
CA GLY A 38 -0.96 -4.20 5.69
C GLY A 38 -2.33 -4.85 5.44
N ARG A 39 -3.36 -4.09 5.08
CA ARG A 39 -4.72 -4.61 4.87
C ARG A 39 -4.85 -5.29 3.50
N HIS A 40 -4.26 -6.47 3.41
CA HIS A 40 -4.06 -7.22 2.16
C HIS A 40 -5.29 -7.95 1.60
N HIS A 41 -6.41 -7.97 2.34
CA HIS A 41 -7.68 -8.59 1.90
C HIS A 41 -8.74 -7.58 1.43
N ALA A 42 -8.49 -6.27 1.56
CA ALA A 42 -9.46 -5.25 1.16
C ALA A 42 -9.48 -5.10 -0.37
N GLN A 43 -10.66 -5.24 -0.97
CA GLN A 43 -10.89 -5.07 -2.40
C GLN A 43 -11.63 -3.75 -2.68
N LYS A 44 -11.66 -3.32 -3.95
CA LYS A 44 -12.20 -2.00 -4.37
C LYS A 44 -13.62 -1.71 -3.85
N SER A 45 -14.47 -2.73 -3.80
CA SER A 45 -15.86 -2.61 -3.37
C SER A 45 -16.28 -3.70 -2.37
N HIS A 46 -15.30 -4.34 -1.70
CA HIS A 46 -15.58 -5.44 -0.78
C HIS A 46 -14.55 -5.48 0.36
N ALA A 47 -15.04 -5.52 1.60
CA ALA A 47 -14.21 -5.72 2.78
C ALA A 47 -14.15 -7.21 3.13
N SER A 48 -12.95 -7.72 3.44
CA SER A 48 -12.71 -9.13 3.77
C SER A 48 -11.61 -9.22 4.83
N GLY A 49 -11.60 -10.26 5.67
CA GLY A 49 -10.50 -10.53 6.61
C GLY A 49 -10.12 -9.34 7.51
N PHE A 50 -11.11 -8.59 8.02
CA PHE A 50 -10.90 -7.35 8.80
C PHE A 50 -10.16 -6.22 8.06
N CYS A 51 -10.01 -6.33 6.75
CA CYS A 51 -9.44 -5.33 5.86
C CYS A 51 -10.57 -4.50 5.23
N TYR A 52 -10.60 -3.21 5.55
CA TYR A 52 -11.65 -2.27 5.12
C TYR A 52 -11.17 -1.21 4.11
N VAL A 53 -9.85 -1.03 3.98
CA VAL A 53 -9.20 -0.17 2.98
C VAL A 53 -7.99 -0.89 2.43
N ALA A 54 -7.75 -0.77 1.12
CA ALA A 54 -6.67 -1.46 0.44
C ALA A 54 -5.37 -0.65 0.45
N ASP A 55 -4.84 -0.35 1.63
CA ASP A 55 -3.65 0.49 1.83
C ASP A 55 -2.40 -0.08 1.12
N CYS A 56 -2.20 -1.41 1.10
CA CYS A 56 -1.13 -2.04 0.32
C CYS A 56 -1.23 -1.72 -1.18
N ILE A 57 -2.44 -1.78 -1.74
CA ILE A 57 -2.69 -1.48 -3.16
C ILE A 57 -2.45 0.01 -3.42
N LEU A 58 -2.94 0.90 -2.54
CA LEU A 58 -2.72 2.33 -2.63
C LEU A 58 -1.22 2.69 -2.60
N ALA A 59 -0.45 2.04 -1.73
CA ALA A 59 1.00 2.22 -1.64
C ALA A 59 1.70 1.83 -2.95
N ILE A 60 1.40 0.65 -3.50
CA ILE A 60 1.99 0.17 -4.75
C ILE A 60 1.63 1.12 -5.91
N LEU A 61 0.38 1.57 -5.99
CA LEU A 61 -0.07 2.52 -7.01
C LEU A 61 0.67 3.87 -6.89
N ALA A 62 0.89 4.36 -5.68
CA ALA A 62 1.64 5.59 -5.43
C ALA A 62 3.12 5.45 -5.82
N LEU A 63 3.78 4.34 -5.47
CA LEU A 63 5.16 4.06 -5.83
C LEU A 63 5.36 3.85 -7.34
N ARG A 64 4.41 3.22 -8.03
CA ARG A 64 4.47 3.04 -9.50
C ARG A 64 4.37 4.36 -10.29
N ARG A 65 3.90 5.44 -9.66
CA ARG A 65 3.84 6.79 -10.26
C ARG A 65 5.14 7.58 -10.11
N LEU A 66 6.16 7.02 -9.43
CA LEU A 66 7.47 7.66 -9.35
C LEU A 66 8.07 7.87 -10.74
N PRO A 67 8.70 9.03 -10.99
CA PRO A 67 9.41 9.28 -12.23
C PRO A 67 10.56 8.27 -12.41
N PRO A 68 10.95 7.98 -13.66
CA PRO A 68 12.12 7.13 -13.93
C PRO A 68 13.35 7.67 -13.22
N SER A 69 14.16 6.78 -12.63
CA SER A 69 15.43 7.21 -12.05
C SER A 69 16.35 7.74 -13.17
N PRO A 70 16.94 8.94 -13.01
CA PRO A 70 17.89 9.48 -13.98
C PRO A 70 19.18 8.67 -14.09
N SER A 71 19.45 7.78 -13.12
CA SER A 71 20.63 6.91 -13.12
C SER A 71 20.41 5.54 -13.78
N SER A 72 19.18 5.19 -14.17
CA SER A 72 18.85 3.85 -14.68
C SER A 72 18.60 3.81 -16.19
N GLY A 73 19.60 4.16 -16.99
CA GLY A 73 19.58 3.96 -18.46
C GLY A 73 18.35 4.57 -19.17
N PRO A 74 17.83 3.97 -20.25
CA PRO A 74 16.65 4.50 -20.93
C PRO A 74 15.45 4.56 -19.97
N PRO A 75 14.56 5.57 -20.10
CA PRO A 75 13.48 5.80 -19.14
C PRO A 75 12.59 4.56 -19.01
N ARG A 76 12.55 4.00 -17.81
CA ARG A 76 11.71 2.85 -17.46
C ARG A 76 10.70 3.25 -16.41
N ARG A 77 9.51 2.65 -16.50
CA ARG A 77 8.50 2.76 -15.44
C ARG A 77 9.05 2.14 -14.16
N SER A 78 8.72 2.76 -13.04
CA SER A 78 9.02 2.25 -11.70
C SER A 78 8.42 0.85 -11.52
N ARG A 79 9.26 -0.09 -11.11
CA ARG A 79 8.88 -1.47 -10.79
C ARG A 79 8.84 -1.60 -9.28
N VAL A 80 7.78 -2.20 -8.76
CA VAL A 80 7.57 -2.42 -7.33
C VAL A 80 7.51 -3.93 -7.10
N MET A 81 8.31 -4.43 -6.17
CA MET A 81 8.19 -5.79 -5.67
C MET A 81 7.37 -5.76 -4.39
N TYR A 82 6.33 -6.60 -4.33
CA TYR A 82 5.53 -6.80 -3.12
C TYR A 82 5.83 -8.18 -2.56
N LEU A 83 6.23 -8.23 -1.29
CA LEU A 83 6.48 -9.46 -0.55
C LEU A 83 5.50 -9.52 0.62
N ASP A 84 4.66 -10.55 0.64
CA ASP A 84 3.72 -10.81 1.72
C ASP A 84 4.26 -11.99 2.55
N LEU A 85 4.34 -11.79 3.87
CA LEU A 85 4.80 -12.77 4.84
C LEU A 85 3.69 -13.18 5.82
N ASP A 86 2.46 -12.68 5.61
CA ASP A 86 1.31 -13.11 6.39
C ASP A 86 1.01 -14.59 6.16
N LEU A 87 0.38 -15.23 7.15
CA LEU A 87 -0.07 -16.61 7.03
C LEU A 87 -1.15 -16.76 5.95
N HIS A 88 -2.00 -15.75 5.79
CA HIS A 88 -3.10 -15.74 4.83
C HIS A 88 -2.64 -15.24 3.47
N PHE A 89 -3.19 -15.83 2.42
CA PHE A 89 -2.89 -15.42 1.07
C PHE A 89 -3.42 -14.01 0.78
N SER A 90 -2.53 -13.15 0.26
CA SER A 90 -2.77 -11.78 -0.19
C SER A 90 -3.70 -11.67 -1.41
N ASP A 91 -4.94 -12.11 -1.26
CA ASP A 91 -5.90 -12.25 -2.36
C ASP A 91 -6.18 -10.93 -3.09
N ALA A 92 -6.40 -9.83 -2.35
CA ALA A 92 -6.75 -8.55 -2.95
C ALA A 92 -5.56 -7.89 -3.66
N VAL A 93 -4.36 -7.95 -3.06
CA VAL A 93 -3.15 -7.40 -3.67
C VAL A 93 -2.78 -8.20 -4.91
N SER A 94 -2.84 -9.54 -4.83
CA SER A 94 -2.66 -10.44 -5.97
C SER A 94 -3.62 -10.09 -7.10
N HIS A 95 -4.93 -10.07 -6.82
CA HIS A 95 -5.96 -9.78 -7.82
C HIS A 95 -5.79 -8.40 -8.48
N ALA A 96 -5.33 -7.40 -7.75
CA ALA A 96 -5.19 -6.03 -8.27
C ALA A 96 -4.03 -5.85 -9.26
N PHE A 97 -3.06 -6.76 -9.29
CA PHE A 97 -1.87 -6.66 -10.13
C PHE A 97 -1.58 -7.90 -10.99
N HIS A 98 -2.51 -8.87 -11.02
CA HIS A 98 -2.47 -10.04 -11.89
C HIS A 98 -2.87 -9.76 -13.34
#